data_AF-A0A7V9UJP6-F1
#
_entry.id   AF-A0A7V9UJP6-F1
#
_cell.length_a   1.000
_cell.length_b   1.000
_cell.length_c   1.000
_cell.angle_alpha   90.00
_cell.angle_beta   90.00
_cell.angle_gamma   90.00
#
_symmetry.space_group_name_H-M   'P 1'
#
loop_
_entity.id
_entity.type
_entity.pdbx_description
1 polymer ?
#
loop_
_entity_poly.entity_id
_entity_poly.type
_entity_poly.pdbx_seq_one_letter_code
_entity_poly.pdbx_strand_id
1 'polypeptide(L)'
;ATGEVRRVFVREGVSVNEGAPIVEIAVRTEGQSAPQAQAEDPQARAARNIQSSRAEVEAARADVVRKEVEAQRLSALVATGDAPQAQLDGARAEFEQAQRRLQQAQSKSQNAQTGLATARQQLQNSSTPAQTFSEQLVTARASSAGTLSVINAKIGDRVTAGQPLATLRASQ
;
A
#
# COMPACT_ATOMS: atom_id res chain seq x y z
N ALA A 1 -17.52 21.54 -11.89
CA ALA A 1 -16.48 21.76 -10.86
C ALA A 1 -16.77 23.06 -10.12
N THR A 2 -16.58 23.06 -8.81
CA THR A 2 -16.80 24.23 -7.95
C THR A 2 -15.47 24.55 -7.27
N GLY A 3 -15.08 25.83 -7.25
CA GLY A 3 -13.84 26.29 -6.62
C GLY A 3 -14.08 27.54 -5.77
N GLU A 4 -13.08 27.89 -4.98
CA GLU A 4 -13.08 29.09 -4.13
C GLU A 4 -11.98 30.05 -4.58
N VAL A 5 -12.31 31.33 -4.70
CA VAL A 5 -11.35 32.35 -5.10
C VAL A 5 -10.39 32.63 -3.95
N ARG A 6 -9.12 32.29 -4.12
CA ARG A 6 -8.07 32.57 -3.12
C ARG A 6 -7.46 33.94 -3.28
N ARG A 7 -7.27 34.39 -4.52
CA ARG A 7 -6.57 35.64 -4.80
C ARG A 7 -7.04 36.26 -6.10
N VAL A 8 -7.11 37.58 -6.10
CA VAL A 8 -7.36 38.40 -7.31
C VAL A 8 -6.10 39.24 -7.56
N PHE A 9 -5.55 39.15 -8.77
CA PHE A 9 -4.27 39.79 -9.12
C PHE A 9 -4.42 41.20 -9.69
N VAL A 10 -5.59 41.53 -10.22
CA VAL A 10 -5.85 42.74 -11.02
C VAL A 10 -7.11 43.45 -10.53
N ARG A 11 -7.20 44.76 -10.79
CA ARG A 11 -8.35 45.59 -10.40
C ARG A 11 -9.11 46.05 -11.64
N GLU A 12 -10.36 46.43 -11.45
CA GLU A 12 -11.17 47.07 -12.49
C GLU A 12 -10.48 48.33 -13.03
N GLY A 13 -10.61 48.59 -14.33
CA GLY A 13 -9.97 49.71 -15.02
C GLY A 13 -8.52 49.49 -15.42
N VAL A 14 -7.90 48.36 -15.06
CA VAL A 14 -6.52 48.04 -15.45
C VAL A 14 -6.49 47.38 -16.84
N SER A 15 -5.56 47.81 -17.69
CA SER A 15 -5.26 47.16 -18.96
C SER A 15 -4.42 45.90 -18.73
N VAL A 16 -4.85 44.79 -19.29
CA VAL A 16 -4.19 43.48 -19.20
C VAL A 16 -3.87 42.96 -20.59
N ASN A 17 -2.77 42.23 -20.71
CA ASN A 17 -2.40 41.54 -21.94
C ASN A 17 -3.11 40.18 -22.01
N GLU A 18 -3.20 39.63 -23.22
CA GLU A 18 -3.68 38.26 -23.42
C GLU A 18 -2.86 37.28 -22.58
N GLY A 19 -3.54 36.37 -21.88
CA GLY A 19 -2.91 35.39 -21.00
C GLY A 19 -2.48 35.91 -19.63
N ALA A 20 -2.68 37.20 -19.32
CA ALA A 20 -2.36 37.74 -18.00
C ALA A 20 -3.21 37.09 -16.90
N PRO A 21 -2.65 36.74 -15.73
CA PRO A 21 -3.39 36.14 -14.63
C PRO A 21 -4.36 37.16 -14.00
N ILE A 22 -5.63 36.79 -13.88
CA ILE A 22 -6.68 37.64 -13.31
C ILE A 22 -7.06 37.16 -11.91
N VAL A 23 -7.40 35.88 -11.76
CA VAL A 23 -7.90 35.28 -10.52
C VAL A 23 -7.28 33.91 -10.28
N GLU A 24 -6.98 33.58 -9.03
CA GLU A 24 -6.54 32.26 -8.57
C GLU A 24 -7.67 31.57 -7.80
N ILE A 25 -8.02 30.37 -8.22
CA ILE A 25 -9.17 29.61 -7.73
C ILE A 25 -8.65 28.27 -7.19
N ALA A 26 -8.91 27.98 -5.93
CA ALA A 26 -8.71 26.64 -5.38
C ALA A 26 -9.90 25.76 -5.80
N VAL A 27 -9.66 24.84 -6.72
CA VAL A 27 -10.65 23.85 -7.14
C VAL A 27 -10.39 22.58 -6.34
N ARG A 28 -11.43 22.09 -5.67
CA ARG A 28 -11.39 20.73 -5.14
C ARG A 28 -11.62 19.79 -6.30
N THR A 29 -10.54 19.22 -6.80
CA THR A 29 -10.63 18.07 -7.69
C THR A 29 -10.77 16.85 -6.79
N GLU A 30 -11.81 16.05 -7.02
CA GLU A 30 -11.80 14.66 -6.56
C GLU A 30 -10.56 14.05 -7.20
N GLY A 31 -9.50 13.90 -6.40
CA GLY A 31 -8.23 13.40 -6.88
C GLY A 31 -8.50 12.08 -7.56
N GLN A 32 -8.21 12.01 -8.86
CA GLN A 32 -7.99 10.74 -9.53
C GLN A 32 -6.97 10.02 -8.69
N SER A 33 -7.45 9.04 -7.93
CA SER A 33 -6.59 8.18 -7.14
C SER A 33 -5.61 7.58 -8.15
N ALA A 34 -4.32 7.89 -7.99
CA ALA A 34 -3.27 7.23 -8.76
C ALA A 34 -3.56 5.72 -8.77
N PRO A 35 -3.33 5.00 -9.89
CA PRO A 35 -3.60 3.57 -9.93
C PRO A 35 -2.79 2.93 -8.81
N GLN A 36 -3.48 2.54 -7.74
CA GLN A 36 -2.87 1.85 -6.61
C GLN A 36 -2.23 0.61 -7.22
N ALA A 37 -0.90 0.61 -7.28
CA ALA A 37 -0.12 -0.53 -7.68
C ALA A 37 -0.56 -1.69 -6.77
N GLN A 38 -1.39 -2.57 -7.33
CA GLN A 38 -1.87 -3.85 -6.79
C GLN A 38 -1.43 -4.08 -5.35
N ALA A 39 -2.07 -3.39 -4.40
CA ALA A 39 -1.91 -3.71 -3.00
C ALA A 39 -2.62 -5.06 -2.84
N GLU A 40 -1.88 -6.15 -3.08
CA GLU A 40 -2.33 -7.50 -2.77
C GLU A 40 -2.94 -7.46 -1.37
N ASP A 41 -4.17 -7.95 -1.27
CA ASP A 41 -4.94 -7.94 -0.03
C ASP A 41 -4.05 -8.49 1.11
N PRO A 42 -3.80 -7.70 2.17
CA PRO A 42 -2.98 -8.15 3.30
C PRO A 42 -3.50 -9.48 3.89
N GLN A 43 -4.80 -9.78 3.75
CA GLN A 43 -5.37 -11.07 4.13
C GLN A 43 -4.91 -12.21 3.22
N ALA A 44 -4.86 -12.00 1.90
CA ALA A 44 -4.40 -13.00 0.94
C ALA A 44 -2.91 -13.34 1.15
N ARG A 45 -2.08 -12.33 1.43
CA ARG A 45 -0.66 -12.52 1.78
C ARG A 45 -0.50 -13.31 3.08
N ALA A 46 -1.26 -12.95 4.11
CA ALA A 46 -1.22 -13.66 5.39
C ALA A 46 -1.69 -15.13 5.26
N ALA A 47 -2.73 -15.38 4.45
CA ALA A 47 -3.21 -16.74 4.17
C ALA A 47 -2.15 -17.61 3.47
N ARG A 48 -1.46 -17.06 2.46
CA ARG A 48 -0.35 -17.76 1.78
C ARG A 48 0.79 -18.10 2.74
N ASN A 49 1.15 -17.17 3.64
CA ASN A 49 2.19 -17.39 4.65
C ASN A 49 1.83 -18.50 5.65
N ILE A 50 0.54 -18.62 6.02
CA ILE A 50 0.09 -19.73 6.88
C ILE A 50 0.15 -21.04 6.11
N GLN A 51 -0.27 -21.06 4.85
CA GLN A 51 -0.24 -22.27 4.03
C GLN A 51 1.20 -22.77 3.84
N SER A 52 2.15 -21.89 3.51
CA SER A 52 3.56 -22.26 3.39
C SER A 52 4.12 -22.77 4.71
N SER A 53 3.82 -22.10 5.82
CA SER A 53 4.28 -22.52 7.15
C SER A 53 3.72 -23.89 7.57
N ARG A 54 2.45 -24.20 7.22
CA ARG A 54 1.85 -25.52 7.46
C ARG A 54 2.53 -26.60 6.63
N ALA A 55 2.82 -26.31 5.36
CA ALA A 55 3.55 -27.23 4.50
C ALA A 55 4.98 -27.48 5.02
N GLU A 56 5.66 -26.45 5.53
CA GLU A 56 6.98 -26.60 6.19
C GLU A 56 6.91 -27.50 7.43
N VAL A 57 5.88 -27.35 8.27
CA VAL A 57 5.68 -28.22 9.44
C VAL A 57 5.46 -29.66 9.02
N GLU A 58 4.62 -29.90 8.03
CA GLU A 58 4.33 -31.26 7.54
C GLU A 58 5.57 -31.92 6.94
N ALA A 59 6.32 -31.18 6.11
CA ALA A 59 7.57 -31.67 5.55
C ALA A 59 8.60 -32.00 6.64
N ALA A 60 8.74 -31.14 7.65
CA ALA A 60 9.64 -31.38 8.77
C ALA A 60 9.20 -32.57 9.64
N ARG A 61 7.89 -32.81 9.81
CA ARG A 61 7.37 -34.00 10.50
C ARG A 61 7.71 -35.28 9.73
N ALA A 62 7.48 -35.29 8.42
CA ALA A 62 7.81 -36.42 7.57
C ALA A 62 9.32 -36.74 7.62
N ASP A 63 10.16 -35.69 7.66
CA ASP A 63 11.61 -35.84 7.82
C ASP A 63 11.98 -36.47 9.16
N VAL A 64 11.38 -36.03 10.27
CA VAL A 64 11.62 -36.62 11.60
C VAL A 64 11.28 -38.10 11.60
N VAL A 65 10.09 -38.48 11.12
CA VAL A 65 9.65 -39.88 11.07
C VAL A 65 10.59 -40.72 10.20
N ARG A 66 10.97 -40.22 9.04
CA ARG A 66 11.91 -40.93 8.15
C ARG A 66 13.27 -41.17 8.84
N LYS A 67 13.81 -40.16 9.52
CA LYS A 67 15.11 -40.28 10.22
C LYS A 67 15.01 -41.14 11.48
N GLU A 68 13.87 -41.15 12.15
CA GLU A 68 13.58 -42.04 13.27
C GLU A 68 13.64 -43.51 12.83
N VAL A 69 12.92 -43.85 11.75
CA VAL A 69 12.88 -45.22 11.21
C VAL A 69 14.28 -45.66 10.79
N GLU A 70 15.07 -44.78 10.17
CA GLU A 70 16.45 -45.09 9.78
C GLU A 70 17.35 -45.34 10.99
N ALA A 71 17.24 -44.52 12.04
CA ALA A 71 17.98 -44.74 13.28
C ALA A 71 17.59 -46.06 13.98
N GLN A 72 16.29 -46.41 13.97
CA GLN A 72 15.82 -47.69 14.50
C GLN A 72 16.35 -48.88 13.69
N ARG A 73 16.33 -48.78 12.35
CA ARG A 73 16.87 -49.80 11.44
C ARG A 73 18.35 -50.02 11.69
N LEU A 74 19.14 -48.96 11.75
CA LEU A 74 20.57 -49.04 12.04
C LEU A 74 20.83 -49.56 13.45
N SER A 75 20.00 -49.22 14.44
CA SER A 75 20.13 -49.76 15.79
C SER A 75 19.99 -51.28 15.81
N ALA A 76 19.09 -51.85 15.00
CA ALA A 76 18.95 -53.29 14.88
C ALA A 76 20.17 -53.93 14.19
N LEU A 77 20.70 -53.31 13.12
CA LEU A 77 21.89 -53.80 12.40
C LEU A 77 23.18 -53.72 13.23
N VAL A 78 23.32 -52.68 14.04
CA VAL A 78 24.47 -52.58 14.97
C VAL A 78 24.38 -53.66 16.04
N ALA A 79 23.18 -53.97 16.54
CA ALA A 79 22.98 -55.02 17.54
C ALA A 79 23.33 -56.42 17.00
N THR A 80 23.15 -56.67 15.70
CA THR A 80 23.57 -57.92 15.04
C THR A 80 25.02 -57.90 14.56
N GLY A 81 25.71 -56.75 14.64
CA GLY A 81 27.09 -56.57 14.17
C GLY A 81 27.22 -56.30 12.67
N ASP A 82 26.10 -56.14 11.96
CA ASP A 82 26.05 -55.90 10.50
C ASP A 82 26.33 -54.43 10.12
N ALA A 83 26.32 -53.52 11.10
CA ALA A 83 26.63 -52.11 10.90
C ALA A 83 27.56 -51.56 12.01
N PRO A 84 28.42 -50.58 11.71
CA PRO A 84 29.27 -49.93 12.70
C PRO A 84 28.48 -48.93 13.56
N GLN A 85 28.85 -48.81 14.84
CA GLN A 85 28.27 -47.85 15.79
C GLN A 85 28.27 -46.40 15.27
N ALA A 86 29.32 -45.99 14.57
CA ALA A 86 29.43 -44.64 14.00
C ALA A 86 28.29 -44.29 13.02
N GLN A 87 27.74 -45.28 12.30
CA GLN A 87 26.59 -45.05 11.42
C GLN A 87 25.32 -44.77 12.22
N LEU A 88 25.09 -45.50 13.31
CA LEU A 88 23.97 -45.26 14.21
C LEU A 88 24.06 -43.88 14.86
N ASP A 89 25.25 -43.49 15.30
CA ASP A 89 25.46 -42.17 15.91
C ASP A 89 25.22 -41.05 14.87
N GLY A 90 25.63 -41.23 13.62
CA GLY A 90 25.31 -40.32 12.52
C GLY A 90 23.80 -40.20 12.28
N ALA A 91 23.08 -41.33 12.22
CA ALA A 91 21.63 -41.32 12.03
C ALA A 91 20.87 -40.65 13.20
N ARG A 92 21.35 -40.84 14.44
CA ARG A 92 20.81 -40.14 15.63
C ARG A 92 21.02 -38.63 15.54
N ALA A 93 22.20 -38.18 15.13
CA ALA A 93 22.48 -36.76 14.94
C ALA A 93 21.56 -36.13 13.86
N GLU A 94 21.30 -36.86 12.76
CA GLU A 94 20.36 -36.42 11.72
C GLU A 94 18.92 -36.34 12.24
N PHE A 95 18.48 -37.33 13.04
CA PHE A 95 17.17 -37.31 13.68
C PHE A 95 17.01 -36.11 14.62
N GLU A 96 18.00 -35.83 15.47
CA GLU A 96 17.99 -34.63 16.33
C GLU A 96 17.95 -33.34 15.51
N GLN A 97 18.69 -33.28 14.40
CA GLN A 97 18.64 -32.13 13.50
C GLN A 97 17.24 -31.95 12.89
N ALA A 98 16.60 -33.05 12.48
CA ALA A 98 15.22 -33.04 11.98
C ALA A 98 14.24 -32.54 13.05
N GLN A 99 14.40 -32.96 14.31
CA GLN A 99 13.58 -32.47 15.43
C GLN A 99 13.74 -30.96 15.63
N ARG A 100 14.97 -30.44 15.58
CA ARG A 100 15.21 -28.99 15.67
C ARG A 100 14.54 -28.24 14.53
N ARG A 101 14.59 -28.77 13.30
CA ARG A 101 13.89 -28.18 12.14
C ARG A 101 12.37 -28.20 12.32
N LEU A 102 11.81 -29.29 12.85
CA LEU A 102 10.39 -29.37 13.16
C LEU A 102 9.97 -28.31 14.19
N GLN A 103 10.75 -28.14 15.26
CA GLN A 103 10.48 -27.12 16.27
C GLN A 103 10.53 -25.70 15.68
N GLN A 104 11.51 -25.42 14.83
CA GLN A 104 11.60 -24.13 14.12
C GLN A 104 10.40 -23.90 13.20
N ALA A 105 9.98 -24.92 12.44
CA ALA A 105 8.80 -24.83 11.57
C ALA A 105 7.52 -24.57 12.36
N GLN A 106 7.36 -25.20 13.54
CA GLN A 106 6.23 -24.96 14.43
C GLN A 106 6.20 -23.51 14.94
N SER A 107 7.34 -22.99 15.40
CA SER A 107 7.46 -21.59 15.83
C SER A 107 7.14 -20.61 14.71
N LYS A 108 7.64 -20.87 13.49
CA LYS A 108 7.28 -20.07 12.29
C LYS A 108 5.78 -20.08 12.02
N SER A 109 5.15 -21.26 12.07
CA SER A 109 3.70 -21.39 11.89
C SER A 109 2.92 -20.60 12.94
N GLN A 110 3.35 -20.63 14.20
CA GLN A 110 2.72 -19.85 15.26
C GLN A 110 2.88 -18.34 15.02
N ASN A 111 4.07 -17.89 14.60
CA ASN A 111 4.32 -16.49 14.25
C ASN A 111 3.47 -16.04 13.05
N ALA A 112 3.29 -16.89 12.03
CA ALA A 112 2.44 -16.61 10.87
C ALA A 112 0.96 -16.44 11.28
N GLN A 113 0.48 -17.25 12.24
CA GLN A 113 -0.87 -17.13 12.78
C GLN A 113 -1.07 -15.82 13.55
N THR A 114 -0.11 -15.45 14.40
CA THR A 114 -0.12 -14.17 15.11
C THR A 114 -0.09 -12.99 14.14
N GLY A 115 0.74 -13.07 13.08
CA GLY A 115 0.82 -12.05 12.04
C GLY A 115 -0.52 -11.83 11.31
N LEU A 116 -1.29 -12.90 11.08
CA LEU A 116 -2.63 -12.79 10.50
C LEU A 116 -3.62 -12.09 11.45
N ALA A 117 -3.54 -12.35 12.76
CA ALA A 117 -4.36 -11.66 13.74
C ALA A 117 -4.05 -10.14 13.76
N THR A 118 -2.77 -9.78 13.74
CA THR A 118 -2.33 -8.38 13.66
C THR A 118 -2.77 -7.72 12.36
N ALA A 119 -2.64 -8.40 11.22
CA ALA A 119 -3.09 -7.87 9.92
C ALA A 119 -4.60 -7.61 9.88
N ARG A 120 -5.40 -8.48 10.51
CA ARG A 120 -6.86 -8.26 10.65
C ARG A 120 -7.19 -7.04 11.51
N GLN A 121 -6.47 -6.85 12.62
CA GLN A 121 -6.65 -5.67 13.48
C GLN A 121 -6.25 -4.38 12.75
N GLN A 122 -5.14 -4.40 12.00
CA GLN A 122 -4.73 -3.26 11.19
C GLN A 122 -5.79 -2.91 10.14
N LEU A 123 -6.35 -3.89 9.44
CA LEU A 123 -7.39 -3.63 8.44
C LEU A 123 -8.66 -3.01 9.07
N GLN A 124 -9.06 -3.46 10.26
CA GLN A 124 -10.16 -2.84 11.01
C GLN A 124 -9.88 -1.38 11.37
N ASN A 125 -8.65 -1.07 11.81
CA ASN A 125 -8.25 0.30 12.15
C ASN A 125 -8.05 1.19 10.91
N SER A 126 -7.62 0.61 9.78
CA SER A 126 -7.40 1.29 8.50
C SER A 126 -8.67 1.44 7.65
N SER A 127 -9.81 0.90 8.10
CA SER A 127 -11.12 1.04 7.43
C SER A 127 -11.70 2.47 7.53
N THR A 128 -10.91 3.45 7.97
CA THR A 128 -11.25 4.87 7.80
C THR A 128 -10.59 5.32 6.50
N PRO A 129 -11.30 5.40 5.36
CA PRO A 129 -10.72 5.97 4.17
C PRO A 129 -10.45 7.44 4.48
N ALA A 130 -9.18 7.80 4.62
CA ALA A 130 -8.77 9.19 4.55
C ALA A 130 -9.13 9.66 3.14
N GLN A 131 -10.27 10.34 3.00
CA GLN A 131 -10.59 11.04 1.76
C GLN A 131 -9.54 12.13 1.58
N THR A 132 -8.49 11.82 0.81
CA THR A 132 -7.48 12.80 0.44
C THR A 132 -8.10 13.72 -0.59
N PHE A 133 -8.71 14.81 -0.12
CA PHE A 133 -9.09 15.91 -1.00
C PHE A 133 -7.82 16.60 -1.47
N SER A 134 -7.51 16.53 -2.76
CA SER A 134 -6.47 17.35 -3.37
C SER A 134 -7.07 18.70 -3.76
N GLU A 135 -6.61 19.78 -3.12
CA GLU A 135 -6.90 21.13 -3.58
C GLU A 135 -5.94 21.47 -4.71
N GLN A 136 -6.46 21.69 -5.92
CA GLN A 136 -5.69 22.15 -7.07
C GLN A 136 -5.94 23.64 -7.28
N LEU A 137 -4.87 24.45 -7.22
CA LEU A 137 -4.96 25.87 -7.55
C LEU A 137 -4.96 26.03 -9.08
N VAL A 138 -6.01 26.65 -9.61
CA VAL A 138 -6.20 26.96 -11.03
C VAL A 138 -6.22 28.48 -11.19
N THR A 139 -5.41 29.00 -12.12
CA THR A 139 -5.37 30.44 -12.42
C THR A 139 -6.20 30.75 -13.66
N ALA A 140 -7.23 31.58 -13.51
CA ALA A 140 -7.99 32.16 -14.61
C ALA A 140 -7.19 33.31 -15.25
N ARG A 141 -7.03 33.25 -16.58
CA ARG A 141 -6.24 34.20 -17.39
C ARG A 141 -7.13 35.01 -18.33
N ALA A 142 -6.66 36.19 -18.72
CA ALA A 142 -7.31 37.03 -19.73
C ALA A 142 -7.36 36.31 -21.09
N SER A 143 -8.53 36.26 -21.72
CA SER A 143 -8.72 35.64 -23.03
C SER A 143 -8.24 36.50 -24.21
N SER A 144 -8.03 37.80 -23.98
CA SER A 144 -7.55 38.77 -24.98
C SER A 144 -6.97 40.00 -24.27
N ALA A 145 -6.18 40.80 -24.99
CA ALA A 145 -5.69 42.07 -24.47
C ALA A 145 -6.83 43.11 -24.42
N GLY A 146 -6.88 43.89 -23.35
CA GLY A 146 -7.91 44.92 -23.18
C GLY A 146 -8.00 45.45 -21.77
N THR A 147 -8.98 46.32 -21.52
CA THR A 147 -9.24 46.90 -20.20
C THR A 147 -10.31 46.11 -19.46
N LEU A 148 -10.01 45.72 -18.22
CA LEU A 148 -10.97 45.07 -17.34
C LEU A 148 -12.10 46.04 -16.99
N SER A 149 -13.33 45.71 -17.38
CA SER A 149 -14.50 46.56 -17.13
C SER A 149 -15.15 46.25 -15.79
N VAL A 150 -15.39 44.97 -15.49
CA VAL A 150 -16.07 44.53 -14.26
C VAL A 150 -15.46 43.22 -13.78
N ILE A 151 -15.24 43.08 -12.48
CA ILE A 151 -14.82 41.84 -11.81
C ILE A 151 -15.94 41.38 -10.87
N ASN A 152 -16.56 40.24 -11.20
CA ASN A 152 -17.68 39.68 -10.44
C ASN A 152 -17.24 38.73 -9.31
N ALA A 153 -15.94 38.43 -9.22
CA ALA A 153 -15.38 37.46 -8.29
C ALA A 153 -14.55 38.16 -7.20
N LYS A 154 -14.88 37.92 -5.92
CA LYS A 154 -14.13 38.41 -4.76
C LYS A 154 -13.39 37.26 -4.06
N ILE A 155 -12.38 37.62 -3.28
CA ILE A 155 -11.66 36.64 -2.44
C ILE A 155 -12.65 36.02 -1.45
N GLY A 156 -12.68 34.68 -1.40
CA GLY A 156 -13.62 33.90 -0.62
C GLY A 156 -14.92 33.54 -1.34
N ASP A 157 -15.16 34.07 -2.56
CA ASP A 157 -16.35 33.70 -3.32
C ASP A 157 -16.23 32.28 -3.88
N ARG A 158 -17.35 31.56 -3.81
CA ARG A 158 -17.51 30.25 -4.45
C ARG A 158 -17.91 30.45 -5.90
N VAL A 159 -17.11 29.90 -6.80
CA VAL A 159 -17.30 30.01 -8.26
C VAL A 159 -17.49 28.65 -8.91
N THR A 160 -18.30 28.59 -9.95
CA THR A 160 -18.57 27.36 -10.71
C THR A 160 -17.98 27.43 -12.11
N ALA A 161 -17.67 26.26 -12.69
CA ALA A 161 -17.21 26.18 -14.07
C ALA A 161 -18.25 26.80 -15.02
N GLY A 162 -17.83 27.77 -15.82
CA GLY A 162 -18.70 28.50 -16.75
C GLY A 162 -19.27 29.83 -16.21
N GLN A 163 -19.05 30.14 -14.92
CA GLN A 163 -19.46 31.41 -14.35
C GLN A 163 -18.54 32.56 -14.82
N PRO A 164 -19.09 33.70 -15.30
CA PRO A 164 -18.28 34.82 -15.75
C PRO A 164 -17.58 35.51 -14.56
N LEU A 165 -16.25 35.44 -14.53
CA LEU A 165 -15.43 35.98 -13.43
C LEU A 165 -15.07 37.46 -13.63
N ALA A 166 -14.82 37.86 -14.88
CA ALA A 166 -14.51 39.23 -15.25
C ALA A 166 -14.91 39.50 -16.71
N THR A 167 -15.23 40.75 -17.02
CA THR A 167 -15.53 41.22 -18.39
C THR A 167 -14.40 42.10 -18.90
N LEU A 168 -13.84 41.77 -20.06
CA LEU A 168 -12.82 42.57 -20.73
C LEU A 168 -13.44 43.36 -21.89
N ARG A 169 -13.02 44.61 -22.05
CA ARG A 169 -13.30 45.42 -23.23
C ARG A 169 -12.03 45.48 -24.07
N ALA A 170 -12.11 45.06 -25.33
CA ALA A 170 -10.99 45.15 -26.25
C ALA A 170 -10.54 46.60 -26.40
N SER A 171 -9.23 46.83 -26.31
CA SER A 171 -8.61 48.06 -26.80
C SER A 171 -8.58 47.99 -28.32
N GLN A 172 -9.34 48.87 -28.99
CA GLN A 172 -9.22 49.07 -30.44
C GLN A 172 -7.85 49.65 -30.80
#